data_AF-B5L7G2-F1
#
_entry.id   AF-B5L7G2-F1
#
_cell.length_a   1.000
_cell.length_b   1.000
_cell.length_c   1.000
_cell.angle_alpha   90.00
_cell.angle_beta   90.00
_cell.angle_gamma   90.00
#
_symmetry.space_group_name_H-M   'P 1'
#
loop_
_entity.id
_entity.type
_entity.pdbx_description
1 polymer ?
#
loop_
_entity_poly.entity_id
_entity_poly.type
_entity_poly.pdbx_seq_one_letter_code
_entity_poly.pdbx_strand_id
1 'polypeptide(L)'
;KRALDKGMTVIFCTGETLDERKANNTMEVNIAQLEALKKEIGESKKLWENVVIAYEPVWSIGTGVVATPEQAEEVHVGLRKWFAEKVCAEGAQH
;
A
#
# COMPACT_ATOMS: atom_id res chain seq x y z
N LYS A 1 -5.52 1.63 -11.94
CA LYS A 1 -5.04 1.78 -13.33
C LYS A 1 -5.82 2.82 -14.15
N ARG A 2 -7.06 2.54 -14.59
CA ARG A 2 -7.82 3.43 -15.50
C ARG A 2 -7.89 4.92 -15.10
N ALA A 3 -8.02 5.22 -13.81
CA ALA A 3 -8.01 6.60 -13.31
C ALA A 3 -6.64 7.28 -13.52
N LEU A 4 -5.54 6.57 -13.24
CA LEU A 4 -4.16 7.03 -13.45
C LEU A 4 -3.88 7.24 -14.94
N ASP A 5 -4.37 6.35 -15.82
CA ASP A 5 -4.22 6.50 -17.28
C ASP A 5 -4.93 7.76 -17.81
N LYS A 6 -5.94 8.26 -17.09
CA LYS A 6 -6.63 9.51 -17.37
C LYS A 6 -6.02 10.73 -16.67
N GLY A 7 -4.88 10.57 -16.00
CA GLY A 7 -4.16 11.64 -15.31
C GLY A 7 -4.78 12.06 -13.97
N MET A 8 -5.60 11.21 -13.35
CA MET A 8 -6.13 11.49 -12.00
C MET A 8 -5.12 11.06 -10.93
N THR A 9 -5.07 11.80 -9.83
CA THR A 9 -4.46 11.34 -8.58
C THR A 9 -5.39 10.34 -7.89
N VAL A 10 -4.84 9.21 -7.44
CA VAL A 10 -5.57 8.13 -6.78
C VAL A 10 -5.09 7.99 -5.35
N ILE A 11 -6.02 8.07 -4.40
CA ILE A 11 -5.81 7.58 -3.04
C ILE A 11 -6.12 6.08 -3.09
N PHE A 12 -5.08 5.25 -2.97
CA PHE A 12 -5.19 3.80 -2.99
C PHE A 12 -5.15 3.29 -1.55
N CYS A 13 -6.29 2.83 -1.06
CA CYS A 13 -6.42 2.35 0.31
C CYS A 13 -5.92 0.90 0.43
N THR A 14 -5.16 0.63 1.49
CA THR A 14 -4.79 -0.73 1.90
C THR A 14 -5.16 -0.95 3.35
N GLY A 15 -5.42 -2.20 3.73
CA GLY A 15 -5.71 -2.53 5.11
C GLY A 15 -6.07 -4.00 5.29
N GLU A 16 -5.68 -4.53 6.44
CA GLU A 16 -6.04 -5.86 6.90
C GLU A 16 -7.24 -5.85 7.85
N THR A 17 -7.92 -6.98 7.94
CA THR A 17 -8.96 -7.26 8.92
C THR A 17 -8.38 -7.56 10.30
N LEU A 18 -9.23 -7.55 11.34
CA LEU A 18 -8.78 -7.86 12.70
C LEU A 18 -8.22 -9.28 12.82
N ASP A 19 -8.82 -10.23 12.11
CA ASP A 19 -8.41 -11.64 12.17
C ASP A 19 -7.07 -11.86 11.46
N GLU A 20 -6.85 -11.21 10.32
CA GLU A 20 -5.54 -11.20 9.65
C GLU A 20 -4.47 -10.57 10.54
N ARG A 21 -4.78 -9.47 11.25
CA ARG A 21 -3.85 -8.88 12.21
C ARG A 21 -3.53 -9.82 13.37
N LYS A 22 -4.54 -10.46 13.97
CA LYS A 22 -4.36 -11.45 15.05
C LYS A 22 -3.57 -12.68 14.60
N ALA A 23 -3.65 -13.01 13.32
CA ALA A 23 -2.84 -14.06 12.69
C ALA A 23 -1.40 -13.62 12.35
N ASN A 24 -1.02 -12.36 12.62
CA ASN A 24 0.25 -11.73 12.23
C ASN A 24 0.44 -11.59 10.72
N ASN A 25 -0.64 -11.49 9.95
CA ASN A 25 -0.63 -11.39 8.49
C ASN A 25 -0.74 -9.94 7.98
N THR A 26 -0.66 -8.92 8.85
CA THR A 26 -0.82 -7.49 8.50
C THR A 26 0.03 -7.10 7.28
N MET A 27 1.34 -7.38 7.30
CA MET A 27 2.22 -7.01 6.20
C MET A 27 1.95 -7.81 4.93
N GLU A 28 1.65 -9.10 5.06
CA GLU A 28 1.34 -9.98 3.92
C GLU A 28 0.12 -9.46 3.15
N VAL A 29 -0.96 -9.13 3.86
CA VAL A 29 -2.21 -8.65 3.26
C VAL A 29 -2.01 -7.30 2.59
N ASN A 30 -1.42 -6.32 3.29
CA ASN A 30 -1.20 -4.98 2.72
C ASN A 30 -0.24 -5.03 1.52
N ILE A 31 0.81 -5.86 1.55
CA ILE A 31 1.72 -6.04 0.41
C ILE A 31 1.01 -6.72 -0.75
N ALA A 32 0.20 -7.76 -0.51
CA ALA A 32 -0.55 -8.43 -1.58
C ALA A 32 -1.49 -7.45 -2.32
N GLN A 33 -2.12 -6.53 -1.59
CA GLN A 33 -2.96 -5.47 -2.18
C GLN A 33 -2.13 -4.51 -3.04
N LEU A 34 -0.93 -4.11 -2.60
CA LEU A 34 -0.02 -3.27 -3.38
C LEU A 34 0.59 -3.98 -4.59
N GLU A 35 0.91 -5.27 -4.48
CA GLU A 35 1.40 -6.09 -5.58
C GLU A 35 0.34 -6.24 -6.67
N ALA A 36 -0.94 -6.34 -6.30
CA ALA A 36 -2.04 -6.33 -7.27
C ALA A 36 -2.09 -5.01 -8.06
N LEU A 37 -1.90 -3.86 -7.40
CA LEU A 37 -1.79 -2.58 -8.10
C LEU A 37 -0.54 -2.52 -8.98
N LYS A 38 0.62 -2.94 -8.46
CA LYS A 38 1.89 -2.99 -9.20
C LYS A 38 1.76 -3.82 -10.48
N LYS A 39 1.12 -4.99 -10.41
CA LYS A 39 0.87 -5.85 -11.58
C LYS A 39 0.11 -5.12 -12.69
N GLU A 40 -0.79 -4.22 -12.32
CA GLU A 40 -1.61 -3.46 -13.28
C GLU A 40 -0.87 -2.25 -13.87
N ILE A 41 -0.11 -1.50 -13.07
CA ILE A 41 0.52 -0.22 -13.47
C ILE A 41 2.03 -0.34 -13.75
N GLY A 42 2.62 -1.51 -13.50
CA GLY A 42 4.04 -1.78 -13.66
C GLY A 42 4.91 -0.93 -12.73
N GLU A 43 6.13 -0.66 -13.18
CA GLU A 43 7.14 0.16 -12.49
C GLU A 43 7.20 1.59 -13.07
N SER A 44 6.15 2.02 -13.78
CA SER A 44 6.10 3.35 -14.38
C SER A 44 6.09 4.44 -13.31
N LYS A 45 7.23 5.13 -13.15
CA LYS A 45 7.38 6.24 -12.19
C LYS A 45 6.26 7.28 -12.31
N LYS A 46 5.88 7.64 -13.54
CA LYS A 46 4.81 8.62 -13.82
C LYS A 46 3.44 8.20 -13.29
N LEU A 47 3.12 6.90 -13.32
CA LEU A 47 1.85 6.42 -12.75
C LEU A 47 1.91 6.40 -11.22
N TRP A 48 3.04 5.98 -10.65
CA TRP A 48 3.26 5.97 -9.20
C TRP A 48 3.32 7.37 -8.57
N GLU A 49 3.77 8.39 -9.29
CA GLU A 49 3.72 9.81 -8.86
C GLU A 49 2.29 10.29 -8.56
N ASN A 50 1.28 9.65 -9.17
CA ASN A 50 -0.13 9.98 -8.98
C ASN A 50 -0.84 9.05 -7.99
N VAL A 51 -0.10 8.22 -7.23
CA VAL A 51 -0.65 7.32 -6.22
C VAL A 51 -0.29 7.81 -4.83
N VAL A 52 -1.31 8.01 -3.99
CA VAL A 52 -1.17 8.19 -2.54
C VAL A 52 -1.62 6.91 -1.89
N ILE A 53 -0.74 6.23 -1.15
CA ILE A 53 -1.10 5.02 -0.39
C ILE A 53 -1.70 5.47 0.94
N ALA A 54 -2.95 5.07 1.20
CA ALA A 54 -3.62 5.29 2.47
C ALA A 54 -3.73 3.95 3.21
N TYR A 55 -2.95 3.78 4.28
CA TYR A 55 -3.14 2.65 5.17
C TYR A 55 -4.34 2.93 6.09
N GLU A 56 -5.38 2.12 5.93
CA GLU A 56 -6.65 2.22 6.65
C GLU A 56 -7.04 0.80 7.13
N PRO A 57 -6.55 0.35 8.30
CA PRO A 57 -6.82 -0.99 8.78
C PRO A 57 -8.33 -1.19 8.95
N VAL A 58 -8.88 -2.25 8.36
CA VAL A 58 -10.34 -2.46 8.27
C VAL A 58 -10.99 -2.49 9.64
N TRP A 59 -10.29 -3.05 10.63
CA TRP A 59 -10.75 -3.14 12.02
C TRP A 59 -10.83 -1.79 12.74
N SER A 60 -10.27 -0.72 12.16
CA SER A 60 -10.35 0.65 12.68
C SER A 60 -11.43 1.53 12.04
N ILE A 61 -12.03 1.06 10.94
CA ILE A 61 -13.01 1.83 10.15
C ILE A 61 -14.36 1.84 10.88
N GLY A 62 -14.76 2.99 11.42
CA GLY A 62 -16.08 3.17 12.03
C GLY A 62 -16.31 2.39 13.33
N THR A 63 -15.28 1.76 13.90
CA THR A 63 -15.38 0.95 15.13
C THR A 63 -15.10 1.74 16.40
N GLY A 64 -14.53 2.95 16.28
CA GLY A 64 -14.00 3.73 17.40
C GLY A 64 -12.68 3.19 17.97
N VAL A 65 -12.19 2.06 17.45
CA VAL A 65 -10.89 1.49 17.80
C VAL A 65 -9.86 2.04 16.80
N VAL A 66 -8.95 2.88 17.28
CA VAL A 66 -7.95 3.53 16.43
C VAL A 66 -6.60 2.83 16.58
N ALA A 67 -5.87 2.65 15.48
CA ALA A 67 -4.49 2.18 15.55
C ALA A 67 -3.64 3.15 16.38
N THR A 68 -2.77 2.62 17.24
CA THR A 68 -1.81 3.49 17.92
C THR A 68 -0.80 4.06 16.91
N PRO A 69 -0.15 5.20 17.20
CA PRO A 69 0.87 5.76 16.33
C PRO A 69 1.97 4.75 15.97
N GLU A 70 2.37 3.90 16.90
CA GLU A 70 3.39 2.88 16.70
C GLU A 70 2.93 1.79 15.73
N GLN A 71 1.67 1.37 15.85
CA GLN A 71 1.06 0.38 14.96
C GLN A 71 0.92 0.92 13.53
N ALA A 72 0.57 2.20 13.38
CA ALA A 72 0.52 2.84 12.07
C ALA A 72 1.91 2.99 11.46
N GLU A 73 2.89 3.41 12.26
CA GLU A 73 4.26 3.61 11.79
C GLU A 73 4.94 2.28 11.42
N GLU A 74 4.71 1.20 12.16
CA GLU A 74 5.19 -0.15 11.80
C GLU A 74 4.79 -0.52 10.36
N VAL A 75 3.51 -0.37 10.03
CA VAL A 75 3.01 -0.68 8.68
C VAL A 75 3.57 0.31 7.68
N HIS A 76 3.55 1.61 7.96
CA HIS A 76 4.10 2.62 7.06
C HIS A 76 5.59 2.39 6.72
N VAL A 77 6.41 1.99 7.69
CA VAL A 77 7.81 1.60 7.45
C VAL A 77 7.89 0.40 6.50
N GLY A 78 7.06 -0.62 6.72
CA GLY A 78 6.98 -1.80 5.85
C GLY A 78 6.56 -1.45 4.42
N LEU A 79 5.54 -0.61 4.24
CA LEU A 79 5.07 -0.17 2.92
C LEU A 79 6.13 0.68 2.20
N ARG A 80 6.82 1.58 2.92
CA ARG A 80 7.94 2.36 2.37
C ARG A 80 9.10 1.47 1.93
N LYS A 81 9.44 0.45 2.73
CA LYS A 81 10.47 -0.53 2.38
C LYS A 81 10.10 -1.31 1.12
N TRP A 82 8.87 -1.83 1.05
CA TRP A 82 8.36 -2.51 -0.13
C TRP A 82 8.42 -1.60 -1.37
N PHE A 83 7.98 -0.35 -1.25
CA PHE A 83 8.00 0.60 -2.37
C PHE A 83 9.43 0.88 -2.85
N ALA A 84 10.37 1.07 -1.92
CA ALA A 84 11.78 1.26 -2.25
C ALA A 84 12.35 0.04 -3.01
N GLU A 85 12.03 -1.18 -2.58
CA GLU A 85 12.54 -2.42 -3.15
C GLU A 85 11.88 -2.82 -4.47
N LYS A 86 10.57 -2.55 -4.63
CA LYS A 86 9.77 -3.08 -5.75
C LYS A 86 9.40 -2.06 -6.82
N VAL A 87 9.49 -0.76 -6.51
CA VAL A 87 9.13 0.32 -7.43
C VAL A 87 10.32 1.23 -7.71
N CYS A 88 11.11 1.57 -6.70
CA CYS A 88 12.26 2.47 -6.84
C CYS A 88 13.60 1.78 -7.08
N ALA A 89 13.73 0.48 -6.80
CA ALA A 89 14.97 -0.24 -7.04
C ALA A 89 15.34 -0.05 -8.52
N GLU A 90 16.51 0.55 -8.76
CA GLU A 90 17.03 0.74 -10.11
C GLU A 90 17.32 -0.62 -10.72
N GLY A 91 16.29 -1.18 -11.37
CA GLY A 91 16.41 -2.27 -12.31
C GLY A 91 17.19 -1.76 -13.52
N ALA A 92 18.49 -2.05 -13.52
CA ALA A 92 19.32 -2.02 -14.70
C ALA A 92 18.62 -2.73 -15.86
N GLN A 93 18.45 -2.00 -16.96
CA GLN A 93 18.62 -2.40 -18.37
C GLN A 93 17.54 -1.84 -19.33
N HIS A 94 18.08 -1.06 -20.28
CA HIS A 94 17.69 -0.81 -21.67
C HIS A 94 16.45 0.02 -21.98
#